data_AF-A0A2D9B5D5-F1
#
_entry.id   AF-A0A2D9B5D5-F1
#
_cell.length_a   1.000
_cell.length_b   1.000
_cell.length_c   1.000
_cell.angle_alpha   90.00
_cell.angle_beta   90.00
_cell.angle_gamma   90.00
#
_symmetry.space_group_name_H-M   'P 1'
#
loop_
_entity.id
_entity.type
_entity.pdbx_description
1 polymer ?
#
loop_
_entity_poly.entity_id
_entity_poly.type
_entity_poly.pdbx_seq_one_letter_code
_entity_poly.pdbx_strand_id
1 'polypeptide(L)'
;MSEENPNEEELQDQTPQDTSEEQEETITKVTGMYRDWFLDYASYVILERAVPAIEDGFKPVQRRIMHSMKDLDDGRYNKVANIVGHTMQYH
;
A
#
# COMPACT_ATOMS: atom_id res chain seq x y z
N MET A 1 34.25 -15.90 45.19
CA MET A 1 34.53 -14.76 44.31
C MET A 1 34.70 -15.33 42.92
N SER A 2 33.83 -15.12 41.94
CA SER A 2 32.74 -14.15 41.82
C SER A 2 31.80 -14.66 40.72
N GLU A 3 30.51 -14.58 41.01
CA GLU A 3 29.37 -14.29 40.12
C GLU A 3 29.15 -15.12 38.84
N GLU A 4 27.97 -15.74 38.80
CA GLU A 4 27.29 -16.23 37.60
C GLU A 4 27.15 -15.10 36.57
N ASN A 5 27.24 -15.43 35.29
CA ASN A 5 26.54 -14.65 34.27
C ASN A 5 25.79 -15.62 33.33
N PRO A 6 24.50 -15.86 33.56
CA PRO A 6 23.62 -16.59 32.67
C PRO A 6 22.98 -15.58 31.72
N ASN A 7 23.30 -15.62 30.43
CA ASN A 7 22.48 -15.15 29.28
C ASN A 7 23.39 -14.76 28.11
N GLU A 8 23.59 -15.68 27.18
CA GLU A 8 23.70 -15.31 25.76
C GLU A 8 22.63 -16.10 25.02
N GLU A 9 21.52 -15.42 24.75
CA GLU A 9 20.41 -15.89 23.92
C GLU A 9 20.92 -16.10 22.48
N GLU A 10 20.99 -17.35 22.01
CA GLU A 10 20.98 -17.62 20.58
C GLU A 10 19.55 -17.43 20.06
N LEU A 11 19.32 -16.28 19.43
CA LEU A 11 18.08 -15.94 18.73
C LEU A 11 17.95 -16.80 17.46
N GLN A 12 17.30 -17.96 17.57
CA GLN A 12 16.84 -18.71 16.41
C GLN A 12 15.51 -18.13 15.93
N ASP A 13 15.54 -17.38 14.83
CA ASP A 13 14.36 -16.93 14.09
C ASP A 13 13.67 -18.14 13.45
N GLN A 14 12.74 -18.75 14.18
CA GLN A 14 11.87 -19.81 13.68
C GLN A 14 10.55 -19.17 13.22
N THR A 15 10.40 -18.98 11.91
CA THR A 15 9.09 -18.79 11.28
C THR A 15 8.17 -19.94 11.70
N PRO A 16 7.00 -19.68 12.31
CA PRO A 16 6.07 -20.75 12.65
C PRO A 16 5.48 -21.35 11.38
N GLN A 17 5.69 -22.65 11.20
CA GLN A 17 4.99 -23.49 10.24
C GLN A 17 3.49 -23.49 10.55
N ASP A 18 2.71 -23.12 9.53
CA ASP A 18 1.26 -23.24 9.48
C ASP A 18 0.83 -24.68 9.76
N THR A 19 0.17 -24.94 10.89
CA THR A 19 -0.69 -26.11 11.05
C THR A 19 -1.77 -25.89 12.11
N SER A 20 -2.96 -26.39 11.76
CA SER A 20 -4.17 -26.59 12.58
C SER A 20 -5.04 -25.36 12.90
N GLU A 21 -6.21 -25.38 12.27
CA GLU A 21 -7.39 -24.57 12.52
C GLU A 21 -7.89 -24.75 13.96
N GLU A 22 -7.61 -23.79 14.82
CA GLU A 22 -8.45 -23.48 15.99
C GLU A 22 -8.77 -21.99 15.92
N GLN A 23 -9.99 -21.66 15.50
CA GLN A 23 -10.53 -20.30 15.58
C GLN A 23 -10.82 -19.99 17.05
N GLU A 24 -9.76 -19.76 17.83
CA GLU A 24 -9.90 -18.97 19.04
C GLU A 24 -10.31 -17.57 18.61
N GLU A 25 -11.51 -17.14 18.97
CA GLU A 25 -11.91 -15.73 18.87
C GLU A 25 -11.03 -14.91 19.81
N THR A 26 -9.78 -14.66 19.41
CA THR A 26 -8.88 -13.75 20.09
C THR A 26 -9.50 -12.37 20.00
N ILE A 27 -10.02 -11.87 21.12
CA ILE A 27 -10.40 -10.47 21.31
C ILE A 27 -9.16 -9.64 21.04
N THR A 28 -8.98 -9.28 19.77
CA THR A 28 -7.81 -8.56 19.31
C THR A 28 -7.95 -7.14 19.83
N LYS A 29 -6.97 -6.67 20.62
CA LYS A 29 -7.01 -5.32 21.18
C LYS A 29 -7.05 -4.32 20.03
N VAL A 30 -7.97 -3.35 20.08
CA VAL A 30 -8.14 -2.29 19.07
C VAL A 30 -6.83 -1.57 18.76
N THR A 31 -5.94 -1.45 19.74
CA THR A 31 -4.60 -0.85 19.59
C THR A 31 -3.69 -1.63 18.63
N GLY A 32 -3.80 -2.96 18.58
CA GLY A 32 -3.04 -3.80 17.64
C GLY A 32 -3.56 -3.61 16.22
N MET A 33 -4.88 -3.74 16.03
CA MET A 33 -5.52 -3.53 14.73
C MET A 33 -5.22 -2.14 14.14
N TYR A 34 -5.24 -1.09 14.97
CA TYR A 34 -4.97 0.27 14.52
C TYR A 34 -3.56 0.43 13.96
N ARG A 35 -2.55 -0.19 14.58
CA ARG A 35 -1.17 -0.14 14.10
C ARG A 35 -1.06 -0.76 12.71
N ASP A 36 -1.62 -1.95 12.53
CA ASP A 36 -1.49 -2.70 11.28
C ASP A 36 -2.26 -2.00 10.15
N TRP A 37 -3.52 -1.63 10.39
CA TRP A 37 -4.31 -0.88 9.40
C TRP A 37 -3.70 0.48 9.05
N PHE A 38 -3.12 1.17 10.03
CA PHE A 38 -2.43 2.42 9.79
C PHE A 38 -1.20 2.21 8.91
N LEU A 39 -0.38 1.18 9.18
CA LEU A 39 0.80 0.87 8.39
C LEU A 39 0.46 0.44 6.96
N ASP A 40 -0.58 -0.38 6.79
CA ASP A 40 -1.06 -0.81 5.47
C ASP A 40 -1.60 0.37 4.66
N TYR A 41 -2.42 1.22 5.28
CA TYR A 41 -2.94 2.40 4.60
C TYR A 41 -1.84 3.41 4.29
N ALA A 42 -0.92 3.65 5.23
CA ALA A 42 0.18 4.59 5.05
C ALA A 42 1.11 4.15 3.92
N SER A 43 1.50 2.87 3.88
CA SER A 43 2.35 2.32 2.82
C SER A 43 1.69 2.45 1.44
N TYR A 44 0.41 2.09 1.33
CA TYR A 44 -0.38 2.25 0.11
C TYR A 44 -0.47 3.70 -0.36
N VAL A 45 -0.74 4.66 0.55
CA VAL A 45 -0.79 6.09 0.20
C VAL A 45 0.55 6.57 -0.36
N ILE A 46 1.65 6.18 0.29
CA ILE A 46 2.99 6.67 -0.08
C ILE A 46 3.36 6.18 -1.48
N LEU A 47 3.26 4.87 -1.70
CA LEU A 47 3.73 4.24 -2.94
C LEU A 47 2.78 4.47 -4.12
N GLU A 48 1.47 4.41 -3.90
CA GLU A 48 0.50 4.35 -5.01
C GLU A 48 -0.31 5.64 -5.23
N ARG A 49 -0.09 6.68 -4.41
CA ARG A 49 -0.81 7.96 -4.58
C ARG A 49 0.06 9.19 -4.45
N ALA A 50 0.94 9.24 -3.44
CA ALA A 50 1.61 10.47 -3.05
C ALA A 50 2.92 10.72 -3.81
N VAL A 51 3.79 9.71 -3.90
CA VAL A 51 5.13 9.83 -4.49
C VAL A 51 5.07 9.65 -6.02
N PRO A 52 5.63 10.57 -6.80
CA PRO A 52 5.70 10.44 -8.26
C PRO A 52 6.74 9.39 -8.68
N ALA A 53 6.54 8.80 -9.86
CA ALA A 53 7.54 7.89 -10.44
C ALA A 53 8.77 8.67 -10.94
N ILE A 54 9.94 8.07 -10.89
CA ILE A 54 11.20 8.74 -11.29
C ILE A 54 11.32 8.96 -12.80
N GLU A 55 10.68 8.10 -13.59
CA GLU A 55 10.79 8.12 -15.05
C GLU A 55 10.08 9.33 -15.68
N ASP A 56 8.91 9.68 -15.16
CA ASP A 56 8.04 10.74 -15.71
C ASP A 56 7.74 11.88 -14.73
N GLY A 57 7.98 11.69 -13.42
CA GLY A 57 7.65 12.67 -12.39
C GLY A 57 6.15 12.84 -12.14
N PHE A 58 5.29 11.99 -12.71
CA PHE A 58 3.84 12.13 -12.59
C PHE A 58 3.24 11.26 -11.49
N LYS A 59 2.23 11.82 -10.82
CA LYS A 59 1.37 11.06 -9.91
C LYS A 59 0.47 10.10 -10.70
N PRO A 60 0.03 8.97 -10.11
CA PRO A 60 -0.78 7.97 -10.82
C PRO A 60 -2.07 8.53 -11.44
N VAL A 61 -2.71 9.52 -10.81
CA VAL A 61 -3.90 10.19 -11.37
C VAL A 61 -3.57 10.96 -12.66
N GLN A 62 -2.44 11.68 -12.68
CA GLN A 62 -2.03 12.48 -13.85
C GLN A 62 -1.73 11.58 -15.05
N ARG A 63 -1.08 10.43 -14.82
CA ARG A 63 -0.80 9.45 -15.88
C ARG A 63 -2.08 8.95 -16.54
N ARG A 64 -3.12 8.66 -15.76
CA ARG A 64 -4.44 8.24 -16.26
C ARG A 64 -5.14 9.33 -17.07
N ILE A 65 -5.04 10.58 -16.62
CA ILE A 65 -5.58 11.73 -17.37
C ILE A 65 -4.89 11.86 -18.73
N MET A 66 -3.55 11.80 -18.75
CA MET A 66 -2.78 11.90 -19.99
C MET A 66 -3.07 10.74 -20.94
N HIS A 67 -3.26 9.52 -20.42
CA HIS A 67 -3.62 8.36 -21.24
C HIS A 67 -4.99 8.54 -21.91
N SER A 68 -6.03 8.90 -21.16
CA SER A 68 -7.36 9.17 -21.73
C SER A 68 -7.36 10.34 -22.71
N MET A 69 -6.58 11.38 -22.44
CA MET A 69 -6.46 12.52 -23.36
C MET A 69 -5.86 12.09 -24.69
N LYS A 70 -4.87 11.20 -24.69
CA LYS A 70 -4.26 10.68 -25.91
C LYS A 70 -5.23 9.80 -26.72
N ASP A 71 -6.04 8.99 -26.05
CA ASP A 71 -6.97 8.08 -26.72
C ASP A 71 -8.18 8.81 -27.34
N LEU A 72 -8.60 9.92 -26.73
CA LEU A 72 -9.71 10.76 -27.16
C LEU A 72 -9.29 11.95 -28.04
N ASP A 73 -8.01 12.05 -28.41
CA ASP A 73 -7.52 13.18 -29.20
C ASP A 73 -7.98 13.09 -30.66
N ASP A 74 -8.92 13.96 -31.05
CA ASP A 74 -9.39 14.12 -32.44
C ASP A 74 -8.87 15.40 -33.12
N GLY A 75 -8.03 16.17 -32.42
CA GLY A 75 -7.53 17.48 -32.85
C GLY A 75 -8.49 18.66 -32.59
N ARG A 76 -9.70 18.44 -32.06
CA ARG A 76 -10.64 19.47 -31.61
C ARG A 76 -10.74 19.53 -30.09
N TYR A 77 -11.33 20.61 -29.60
CA TYR A 77 -11.58 20.77 -28.18
C TYR A 77 -12.69 19.81 -27.71
N ASN A 78 -12.29 18.89 -26.85
CA ASN A 78 -13.20 17.99 -26.14
C ASN A 78 -13.69 18.62 -24.84
N LYS A 79 -14.97 18.43 -24.50
CA LYS A 79 -15.53 18.89 -23.23
C LYS A 79 -14.86 18.13 -22.08
N VAL A 80 -14.43 18.86 -21.05
CA VAL A 80 -13.74 18.30 -19.86
C VAL A 80 -14.53 17.14 -19.23
N ALA A 81 -15.87 17.23 -19.19
CA ALA A 81 -16.71 16.16 -18.64
C ALA A 81 -16.55 14.81 -19.37
N ASN A 82 -16.30 14.83 -20.68
CA ASN A 82 -16.08 13.62 -21.47
C ASN A 82 -14.73 12.97 -21.11
N ILE A 83 -13.68 13.78 -20.99
CA ILE A 83 -12.35 13.32 -20.58
C ILE A 83 -12.40 12.75 -19.17
N VAL A 84 -13.05 13.43 -18.21
CA VAL A 84 -13.19 12.93 -16.84
C VAL A 84 -13.92 11.59 -16.82
N GLY A 85 -15.04 11.47 -17.53
CA GLY A 85 -15.79 10.22 -17.63
C GLY A 85 -14.95 9.06 -18.19
N HIS A 86 -14.14 9.32 -19.21
CA HIS A 86 -13.22 8.32 -19.76
C HIS A 86 -12.09 7.96 -18.79
N THR A 87 -11.49 8.93 -18.10
CA THR A 87 -10.44 8.68 -17.10
C THR A 87 -10.90 7.84 -15.93
N MET A 88 -12.19 7.90 -15.57
CA MET A 88 -12.75 7.09 -14.49
C MET A 88 -12.73 5.59 -14.79
N GLN A 89 -12.62 5.17 -16.06
CA GLN A 89 -12.48 3.75 -16.40
C GLN A 89 -11.15 3.15 -15.93
N TYR A 90 -10.12 4.00 -15.79
CA TYR A 90 -8.79 3.60 -15.35
C TYR A 90 -8.52 3.96 -13.88
N HIS A 91 -9.42 4.72 -13.25
CA HIS A 91 -9.23 5.22 -11.88
C HIS A 91 -9.51 4.12 -10.85
#